data_AF-A0A8J6XTX2-F1
#
_entry.id   AF-A0A8J6XTX2-F1
#
_cell.length_a   1.000
_cell.length_b   1.000
_cell.length_c   1.000
_cell.angle_alpha   90.00
_cell.angle_beta   90.00
_cell.angle_gamma   90.00
#
_symmetry.space_group_name_H-M   'P 1'
#
loop_
_entity.id
_entity.type
_entity.pdbx_description
1 polymer ?
#
loop_
_entity_poly.entity_id
_entity_poly.type
_entity_poly.pdbx_seq_one_letter_code
_entity_poly.pdbx_strand_id
1 'polypeptide(L)'
;MNIKPGHLAYSHHEFQQLIDEKSTNFVGRDFVFSTITDFLKYQPCGYFTIVGAPGSGKSAILAHYAINNPQVVYYSAQVEGKEFASEFLNTVCTQLMKELGTGNMSLPDNATAGSWFLSLLLQKLSDLLEPDKHLIIAIDGCDRIDRKNQPQDSNLFYLPRYLPERVYFLLTRRPFLSEKSGLLIETPAQILDLEAYPEQNRQDVETYIQQYFSRKPSLLKESGWLTNYNISQRELCQRLTVSSENNFMYLSQILDAITQGFYPEPFQFDQLPPGLEAYYQNHWQRIKGKGLSSVALAVLRCLSQSQQPLNAELIAQMVDEDGYVLEKVLENWREFLNQETVGEETVYSFYHSNFRDWLSRQLNLS
;
A
#
# COMPACT_ATOMS: atom_id res chain seq x y z
N MET A 1 8.40 -33.13 -25.13
CA MET A 1 7.77 -32.05 -25.92
C MET A 1 8.59 -30.79 -25.69
N ASN A 2 9.21 -30.24 -26.74
CA ASN A 2 9.96 -28.99 -26.65
C ASN A 2 8.98 -27.83 -26.52
N ILE A 3 8.71 -27.43 -25.29
CA ILE A 3 7.96 -26.22 -24.98
C ILE A 3 8.95 -25.06 -25.14
N LYS A 4 8.75 -24.22 -26.15
CA LYS A 4 9.46 -22.93 -26.23
C LYS A 4 8.67 -21.92 -25.39
N PRO A 5 9.31 -21.17 -24.47
CA PRO A 5 8.63 -20.12 -23.73
C PRO A 5 8.10 -19.06 -24.70
N GLY A 6 6.88 -18.58 -24.45
CA GLY A 6 6.31 -17.44 -25.15
C GLY A 6 7.11 -16.17 -24.86
N HIS A 7 7.02 -15.17 -25.73
CA HIS A 7 7.57 -13.84 -25.42
C HIS A 7 6.85 -13.28 -24.18
N LEU A 8 7.65 -13.00 -23.15
CA LEU A 8 7.28 -12.65 -21.77
C LEU A 8 6.48 -11.33 -21.66
N ALA A 9 5.19 -11.36 -21.98
CA ALA A 9 4.27 -10.28 -21.68
C ALA A 9 3.03 -10.87 -21.01
N TYR A 10 2.91 -10.68 -19.70
CA TYR A 10 1.72 -11.08 -18.97
C TYR A 10 0.58 -10.13 -19.29
N SER A 11 -0.55 -10.69 -19.73
CA SER A 11 -1.77 -9.92 -19.89
C SER A 11 -2.39 -9.66 -18.52
N HIS A 12 -2.37 -8.41 -18.08
CA HIS A 12 -3.00 -7.96 -16.85
C HIS A 12 -4.47 -7.61 -17.02
N HIS A 13 -5.21 -8.20 -17.98
CA HIS A 13 -6.56 -7.74 -18.35
C HIS A 13 -7.50 -7.50 -17.15
N GLU A 14 -7.42 -8.33 -16.10
CA GLU A 14 -8.22 -8.17 -14.89
C GLU A 14 -7.78 -7.02 -13.98
N PHE A 15 -6.50 -6.66 -13.98
CA PHE A 15 -5.93 -5.60 -13.16
C PHE A 15 -5.54 -4.34 -13.95
N GLN A 16 -5.76 -4.33 -15.28
CA GLN A 16 -5.26 -3.27 -16.17
C GLN A 16 -5.82 -1.91 -15.77
N GLN A 17 -7.13 -1.84 -15.50
CA GLN A 17 -7.75 -0.59 -15.05
C GLN A 17 -7.10 -0.08 -13.75
N LEU A 18 -6.85 -0.95 -12.77
CA LEU A 18 -6.18 -0.58 -11.53
C LEU A 18 -4.74 -0.10 -11.80
N ILE A 19 -4.00 -0.81 -12.65
CA ILE A 19 -2.62 -0.46 -13.01
C ILE A 19 -2.57 0.92 -13.68
N ASP A 20 -3.47 1.18 -14.63
CA ASP A 20 -3.57 2.45 -15.34
C ASP A 20 -3.94 3.59 -14.38
N GLU A 21 -4.95 3.38 -13.53
CA GLU A 21 -5.37 4.35 -12.51
C GLU A 21 -4.26 4.68 -11.52
N LYS A 22 -3.55 3.67 -11.00
CA LYS A 22 -2.51 3.86 -9.97
C LYS A 22 -1.19 4.39 -10.52
N SER A 23 -0.90 4.17 -11.81
CA SER A 23 0.31 4.68 -12.46
C SER A 23 0.12 6.05 -13.12
N THR A 24 -1.12 6.52 -13.24
CA THR A 24 -1.43 7.83 -13.81
C THR A 24 -0.72 8.94 -13.03
N ASN A 25 0.06 9.75 -13.75
CA ASN A 25 0.88 10.82 -13.17
C ASN A 25 1.91 10.36 -12.13
N PHE A 26 2.34 9.10 -12.16
CA PHE A 26 3.40 8.61 -11.28
C PHE A 26 4.70 9.40 -11.47
N VAL A 27 5.40 9.67 -10.36
CA VAL A 27 6.70 10.35 -10.33
C VAL A 27 7.60 9.79 -9.24
N GLY A 28 8.91 9.96 -9.44
CA GLY A 28 9.92 9.75 -8.39
C GLY A 28 10.05 8.30 -7.95
N ARG A 29 10.35 8.09 -6.66
CA ARG A 29 10.55 6.78 -6.03
C ARG A 29 11.81 6.04 -6.48
N ASP A 30 12.80 6.77 -6.98
CA ASP A 30 14.07 6.23 -7.48
C ASP A 30 14.81 5.39 -6.42
N PHE A 31 14.73 5.81 -5.16
CA PHE A 31 15.33 5.08 -4.04
C PHE A 31 14.69 3.69 -3.85
N VAL A 32 13.37 3.55 -4.11
CA VAL A 32 12.66 2.28 -4.01
C VAL A 32 13.08 1.36 -5.15
N PHE A 33 13.06 1.86 -6.39
CA PHE A 33 13.42 1.05 -7.55
C PHE A 33 14.89 0.64 -7.54
N SER A 34 15.78 1.53 -7.12
CA SER A 34 17.20 1.22 -6.94
C SER A 34 17.39 0.09 -5.94
N THR A 35 16.67 0.13 -4.81
CA THR A 35 16.72 -0.94 -3.80
C THR A 35 16.15 -2.27 -4.32
N ILE A 36 15.07 -2.23 -5.12
CA ILE A 36 14.54 -3.43 -5.80
C ILE A 36 15.60 -3.99 -6.77
N THR A 37 16.23 -3.15 -7.59
CA THR A 37 17.27 -3.56 -8.53
C THR A 37 18.45 -4.21 -7.82
N ASP A 38 18.92 -3.64 -6.71
CA ASP A 38 19.99 -4.22 -5.90
C ASP A 38 19.58 -5.57 -5.32
N PHE A 39 18.36 -5.69 -4.78
CA PHE A 39 17.84 -6.96 -4.27
C PHE A 39 17.83 -8.07 -5.34
N LEU A 40 17.29 -7.77 -6.52
CA LEU A 40 17.23 -8.71 -7.65
C LEU A 40 18.62 -9.08 -8.20
N LYS A 41 19.64 -8.24 -7.98
CA LYS A 41 21.01 -8.46 -8.45
C LYS A 41 21.83 -9.31 -7.48
N TYR A 42 21.66 -9.10 -6.17
CA TYR A 42 22.53 -9.69 -5.15
C TYR A 42 21.93 -10.90 -4.43
N GLN A 43 20.60 -11.09 -4.49
CA GLN A 43 19.96 -12.29 -3.98
C GLN A 43 19.72 -13.29 -5.10
N PRO A 44 19.77 -14.61 -4.85
CA PRO A 44 19.48 -15.61 -5.88
C PRO A 44 17.97 -15.80 -6.10
N CYS A 45 17.15 -15.51 -5.08
CA CYS A 45 15.70 -15.54 -5.07
C CYS A 45 15.22 -14.77 -3.82
N GLY A 46 13.92 -14.49 -3.69
CA GLY A 46 13.42 -13.98 -2.41
C GLY A 46 12.17 -13.11 -2.43
N TYR A 47 11.83 -12.58 -1.25
CA TYR A 47 10.70 -11.68 -1.02
C TYR A 47 11.18 -10.26 -0.74
N PHE A 48 10.79 -9.30 -1.58
CA PHE A 48 10.96 -7.88 -1.32
C PHE A 48 9.63 -7.26 -0.92
N THR A 49 9.54 -6.63 0.24
CA THR A 49 8.29 -6.06 0.76
C THR A 49 8.40 -4.55 0.95
N ILE A 50 7.52 -3.80 0.29
CA ILE A 50 7.34 -2.36 0.49
C ILE A 50 6.27 -2.15 1.57
N VAL A 51 6.64 -1.47 2.65
CA VAL A 51 5.77 -1.16 3.78
C VAL A 51 5.52 0.35 3.84
N GLY A 52 4.36 0.74 4.34
CA GLY A 52 4.10 2.13 4.71
C GLY A 52 2.62 2.41 4.98
N ALA A 53 2.35 3.55 5.59
CA ALA A 53 1.01 4.03 5.92
C ALA A 53 -0.03 4.03 4.76
N PRO A 54 -1.33 4.07 5.09
CA PRO A 54 -2.38 4.28 4.09
C PRO A 54 -2.14 5.57 3.28
N GLY A 55 -2.24 5.46 1.95
CA GLY A 55 -2.05 6.60 1.05
C GLY A 55 -0.60 6.95 0.70
N SER A 56 0.39 6.20 1.21
CA SER A 56 1.81 6.44 0.94
C SER A 56 2.29 6.15 -0.49
N GLY A 57 1.43 5.67 -1.39
CA GLY A 57 1.79 5.41 -2.80
C GLY A 57 2.28 3.99 -3.12
N LYS A 58 2.20 3.03 -2.19
CA LYS A 58 2.63 1.63 -2.41
C LYS A 58 2.08 0.98 -3.67
N SER A 59 0.77 1.01 -3.86
CA SER A 59 0.11 0.42 -5.04
C SER A 59 0.53 1.12 -6.34
N ALA A 60 0.80 2.43 -6.28
CA ALA A 60 1.30 3.20 -7.42
C ALA A 60 2.72 2.78 -7.80
N ILE A 61 3.60 2.53 -6.82
CA ILE A 61 4.96 2.01 -7.05
C ILE A 61 4.90 0.67 -7.77
N LEU A 62 4.07 -0.27 -7.27
CA LEU A 62 4.01 -1.61 -7.83
C LEU A 62 3.33 -1.64 -9.21
N ALA A 63 2.29 -0.83 -9.42
CA ALA A 63 1.67 -0.66 -10.73
C ALA A 63 2.65 -0.06 -11.75
N HIS A 64 3.39 0.99 -11.36
CA HIS A 64 4.43 1.58 -12.21
C HIS A 64 5.53 0.58 -12.55
N TYR A 65 5.95 -0.24 -11.58
CA TYR A 65 6.91 -1.30 -11.82
C TYR A 65 6.41 -2.30 -12.86
N ALA A 66 5.15 -2.76 -12.75
CA ALA A 66 4.55 -3.71 -13.69
C ALA A 66 4.44 -3.15 -15.12
N ILE A 67 4.08 -1.87 -15.29
CA ILE A 67 4.03 -1.23 -16.61
C ILE A 67 5.40 -1.23 -17.30
N ASN A 68 6.46 -0.93 -16.56
CA ASN A 68 7.81 -0.90 -17.11
C ASN A 68 8.44 -2.30 -17.22
N ASN A 69 7.78 -3.33 -16.69
CA ASN A 69 8.25 -4.71 -16.69
C ASN A 69 7.09 -5.65 -17.06
N PRO A 70 6.68 -5.73 -18.35
CA PRO A 70 5.54 -6.56 -18.79
C PRO A 70 5.68 -8.06 -18.48
N GLN A 71 6.89 -8.52 -18.15
CA GLN A 71 7.20 -9.87 -17.70
C GLN A 71 6.89 -10.11 -16.20
N VAL A 72 6.34 -9.14 -15.48
CA VAL A 72 5.91 -9.31 -14.10
C VAL A 72 4.52 -9.95 -14.09
N VAL A 73 4.30 -10.94 -13.22
CA VAL A 73 2.94 -11.39 -12.88
C VAL A 73 2.39 -10.43 -11.84
N TYR A 74 1.31 -9.71 -12.14
CA TYR A 74 0.71 -8.75 -11.20
C TYR A 74 -0.60 -9.29 -10.63
N TYR A 75 -0.74 -9.18 -9.31
CA TYR A 75 -1.96 -9.48 -8.57
C TYR A 75 -2.23 -8.37 -7.56
N SER A 76 -3.50 -7.96 -7.40
CA SER A 76 -3.88 -7.03 -6.35
C SER A 76 -5.04 -7.57 -5.52
N ALA A 77 -4.80 -7.68 -4.22
CA ALA A 77 -5.82 -8.01 -3.22
C ALA A 77 -6.68 -6.80 -2.84
N GLN A 78 -6.43 -5.63 -3.43
CA GLN A 78 -7.27 -4.44 -3.25
C GLN A 78 -8.55 -4.50 -4.10
N VAL A 79 -8.59 -5.36 -5.13
CA VAL A 79 -9.76 -5.56 -5.98
C VAL A 79 -10.78 -6.42 -5.23
N GLU A 80 -12.05 -6.04 -5.29
CA GLU A 80 -13.14 -6.78 -4.66
C GLU A 80 -13.21 -8.23 -5.18
N GLY A 81 -13.31 -9.19 -4.27
CA GLY A 81 -13.28 -10.62 -4.57
C GLY A 81 -11.86 -11.20 -4.70
N LYS A 82 -10.80 -10.38 -4.69
CA LYS A 82 -9.39 -10.81 -4.78
C LYS A 82 -8.68 -10.87 -3.43
N GLU A 83 -9.42 -10.77 -2.34
CA GLU A 83 -8.91 -10.92 -0.98
C GLU A 83 -8.69 -12.38 -0.56
N PHE A 84 -9.14 -13.36 -1.35
CA PHE A 84 -9.08 -14.78 -1.00
C PHE A 84 -7.86 -15.50 -1.58
N ALA A 85 -7.22 -16.37 -0.80
CA ALA A 85 -6.08 -17.16 -1.27
C ALA A 85 -6.39 -18.10 -2.44
N SER A 86 -7.62 -18.63 -2.50
CA SER A 86 -8.06 -19.43 -3.64
C SER A 86 -8.06 -18.62 -4.94
N GLU A 87 -8.49 -17.36 -4.88
CA GLU A 87 -8.51 -16.45 -6.04
C GLU A 87 -7.10 -16.04 -6.46
N PHE A 88 -6.22 -15.80 -5.49
CA PHE A 88 -4.80 -15.59 -5.76
C PHE A 88 -4.19 -16.79 -6.49
N LEU A 89 -4.34 -18.00 -5.94
CA LEU A 89 -3.78 -19.22 -6.53
C LEU A 89 -4.38 -19.50 -7.91
N ASN A 90 -5.69 -19.36 -8.09
CA ASN A 90 -6.35 -19.51 -9.38
C ASN A 90 -5.77 -18.55 -10.42
N THR A 91 -5.69 -17.27 -10.08
CA THR A 91 -5.25 -16.21 -11.00
C THR A 91 -3.78 -16.39 -11.37
N VAL A 92 -2.90 -16.51 -10.38
CA VAL A 92 -1.45 -16.60 -10.59
C VAL A 92 -1.08 -17.92 -11.25
N CYS A 93 -1.59 -19.07 -10.78
CA CYS A 93 -1.26 -20.35 -11.38
C CYS A 93 -1.73 -20.44 -12.84
N THR A 94 -2.89 -19.87 -13.17
CA THR A 94 -3.37 -19.80 -14.57
C THR A 94 -2.41 -18.98 -15.44
N GLN A 95 -1.92 -17.83 -14.95
CA GLN A 95 -0.94 -17.02 -15.69
C GLN A 95 0.38 -17.77 -15.88
N LEU A 96 0.91 -18.41 -14.82
CA LEU A 96 2.15 -19.20 -14.89
C LEU A 96 2.02 -20.42 -15.84
N MET A 97 0.86 -21.09 -15.86
CA MET A 97 0.60 -22.20 -16.78
C MET A 97 0.56 -21.78 -18.26
N LYS A 98 0.06 -20.58 -18.55
CA LYS A 98 0.07 -20.02 -19.91
C LYS A 98 1.50 -19.86 -20.42
N GLU A 99 2.41 -19.39 -19.56
CA GLU A 99 3.84 -19.25 -19.92
C GLU A 99 4.54 -20.58 -20.16
N LEU A 100 4.16 -21.62 -19.43
CA LEU A 100 4.64 -22.99 -19.68
C LEU A 100 4.06 -23.60 -20.97
N GLY A 101 3.34 -22.85 -21.81
CA GLY A 101 2.69 -23.37 -23.02
C GLY A 101 1.56 -24.36 -22.72
N THR A 102 1.10 -24.42 -21.47
CA THR A 102 0.03 -25.31 -20.99
C THR A 102 -1.30 -24.58 -20.79
N GLY A 103 -1.45 -23.37 -21.34
CA GLY A 103 -2.59 -22.48 -21.10
C GLY A 103 -3.99 -23.01 -21.47
N ASN A 104 -4.08 -24.11 -22.23
CA ASN A 104 -5.34 -24.80 -22.55
C ASN A 104 -5.71 -25.91 -21.55
N MET A 105 -4.83 -26.22 -20.60
CA MET A 105 -5.08 -27.21 -19.55
C MET A 105 -5.78 -26.52 -18.37
N SER A 106 -6.86 -27.13 -17.88
CA SER A 106 -7.53 -26.68 -16.67
C SER A 106 -6.62 -26.86 -15.45
N LEU A 107 -6.76 -25.97 -14.47
CA LEU A 107 -6.15 -26.17 -13.16
C LEU A 107 -6.60 -27.51 -12.57
N PRO A 108 -5.71 -28.27 -11.89
CA PRO A 108 -6.13 -29.41 -11.09
C PRO A 108 -7.21 -29.01 -10.06
N ASP A 109 -8.16 -29.89 -9.76
CA ASP A 109 -9.26 -29.62 -8.82
C ASP A 109 -8.78 -29.19 -7.43
N ASN A 110 -7.58 -29.63 -7.02
CA ASN A 110 -6.94 -29.30 -5.75
C ASN A 110 -5.82 -28.25 -5.87
N ALA A 111 -5.73 -27.52 -6.98
CA ALA A 111 -4.68 -26.51 -7.22
C ALA A 111 -4.68 -25.37 -6.18
N THR A 112 -5.84 -25.06 -5.61
CA THR A 112 -6.01 -24.04 -4.56
C THR A 112 -5.90 -24.60 -3.14
N ALA A 113 -5.71 -25.92 -2.99
CA ALA A 113 -5.55 -26.58 -1.71
C ALA A 113 -4.12 -26.44 -1.18
N GLY A 114 -3.74 -25.21 -0.80
CA GLY A 114 -2.42 -24.89 -0.26
C GLY A 114 -1.39 -24.50 -1.33
N SER A 115 -0.11 -24.53 -0.97
CA SER A 115 0.98 -23.96 -1.79
C SER A 115 1.53 -24.91 -2.86
N TRP A 116 1.18 -26.19 -2.82
CA TRP A 116 1.89 -27.26 -3.56
C TRP A 116 1.94 -27.01 -5.07
N PHE A 117 0.83 -26.59 -5.68
CA PHE A 117 0.75 -26.41 -7.13
C PHE A 117 1.51 -25.16 -7.58
N LEU A 118 1.38 -24.06 -6.83
CA LEU A 118 2.18 -22.87 -7.04
C LEU A 118 3.67 -23.21 -6.95
N SER A 119 4.11 -23.88 -5.88
CA SER A 119 5.51 -24.31 -5.73
C SER A 119 6.01 -25.16 -6.90
N LEU A 120 5.19 -26.09 -7.41
CA LEU A 120 5.51 -26.89 -8.58
C LEU A 120 5.70 -26.04 -9.85
N LEU A 121 4.81 -25.07 -10.09
CA LEU A 121 4.91 -24.17 -11.25
C LEU A 121 6.14 -23.26 -11.15
N LEU A 122 6.42 -22.71 -9.97
CA LEU A 122 7.60 -21.88 -9.74
C LEU A 122 8.89 -22.66 -10.01
N GLN A 123 9.00 -23.91 -9.55
CA GLN A 123 10.17 -24.75 -9.82
C GLN A 123 10.33 -25.00 -11.32
N LYS A 124 9.27 -25.43 -12.01
CA LYS A 124 9.32 -25.70 -13.45
C LYS A 124 9.73 -24.47 -14.26
N LEU A 125 9.21 -23.30 -13.92
CA LEU A 125 9.58 -22.06 -14.60
C LEU A 125 11.03 -21.70 -14.29
N SER A 126 11.46 -21.79 -13.03
CA SER A 126 12.85 -21.56 -12.63
C SER A 126 13.83 -22.42 -13.44
N ASP A 127 13.54 -23.72 -13.62
CA ASP A 127 14.38 -24.64 -14.39
C ASP A 127 14.49 -24.26 -15.89
N LEU A 128 13.49 -23.54 -16.42
CA LEU A 128 13.40 -23.13 -17.82
C LEU A 128 13.93 -21.71 -18.08
N LEU A 129 14.12 -20.90 -17.04
CA LEU A 129 14.62 -19.53 -17.20
C LEU A 129 16.04 -19.53 -17.76
N GLU A 130 16.35 -18.55 -18.60
CA GLU A 130 17.73 -18.22 -19.00
C GLU A 130 18.49 -17.56 -17.84
N PRO A 131 19.83 -17.68 -17.73
CA PRO A 131 20.59 -17.22 -16.58
C PRO A 131 20.40 -15.74 -16.19
N ASP A 132 20.09 -14.87 -17.15
CA ASP A 132 19.85 -13.43 -16.97
C ASP A 132 18.36 -13.06 -16.77
N LYS A 133 17.46 -14.05 -16.77
CA LYS A 133 16.01 -13.85 -16.64
C LYS A 133 15.52 -14.22 -15.26
N HIS A 134 14.57 -13.43 -14.78
CA HIS A 134 13.91 -13.62 -13.50
C HIS A 134 12.40 -13.80 -13.70
N LEU A 135 11.79 -14.65 -12.87
CA LEU A 135 10.35 -14.66 -12.69
C LEU A 135 10.01 -13.76 -11.51
N ILE A 136 9.20 -12.73 -11.76
CA ILE A 136 8.79 -11.76 -10.73
C ILE A 136 7.28 -11.81 -10.57
N ILE A 137 6.82 -12.01 -9.34
CA ILE A 137 5.40 -11.99 -8.97
C ILE A 137 5.16 -10.81 -8.02
N ALA A 138 4.43 -9.82 -8.50
CA ALA A 138 4.05 -8.63 -7.76
C ALA A 138 2.66 -8.81 -7.11
N ILE A 139 2.57 -8.63 -5.80
CA ILE A 139 1.33 -8.74 -5.02
C ILE A 139 1.05 -7.43 -4.28
N ASP A 140 0.05 -6.70 -4.75
CA ASP A 140 -0.39 -5.45 -4.14
C ASP A 140 -1.41 -5.68 -3.02
N GLY A 141 -1.14 -5.14 -1.84
CA GLY A 141 -2.09 -5.08 -0.73
C GLY A 141 -2.22 -6.37 0.07
N CYS A 142 -1.10 -6.99 0.46
CA CYS A 142 -1.12 -8.21 1.28
C CYS A 142 -1.86 -8.04 2.63
N ASP A 143 -2.03 -6.81 3.13
CA ASP A 143 -2.84 -6.50 4.31
C ASP A 143 -4.37 -6.66 4.11
N ARG A 144 -4.84 -6.85 2.86
CA ARG A 144 -6.27 -6.95 2.53
C ARG A 144 -6.84 -8.37 2.56
N ILE A 145 -5.99 -9.35 2.80
CA ILE A 145 -6.34 -10.77 2.65
C ILE A 145 -7.35 -11.19 3.71
N ASP A 146 -8.44 -11.85 3.29
CA ASP A 146 -9.34 -12.52 4.22
C ASP A 146 -8.77 -13.89 4.59
N ARG A 147 -8.39 -14.02 5.86
CA ARG A 147 -7.84 -15.25 6.44
C ARG A 147 -8.88 -16.24 6.96
N LYS A 148 -10.18 -15.91 6.98
CA LYS A 148 -11.22 -16.79 7.54
C LYS A 148 -11.22 -18.18 6.91
N ASN A 149 -10.87 -18.26 5.63
CA ASN A 149 -10.86 -19.50 4.85
C ASN A 149 -9.45 -20.13 4.71
N GLN A 150 -8.48 -19.66 5.49
CA GLN A 150 -7.12 -20.20 5.54
C GLN A 150 -6.85 -20.82 6.93
N PRO A 151 -6.20 -22.00 7.01
CA PRO A 151 -5.74 -22.54 8.29
C PRO A 151 -4.85 -21.53 9.03
N GLN A 152 -4.95 -21.45 10.35
CA GLN A 152 -4.19 -20.47 11.15
C GLN A 152 -2.67 -20.58 10.97
N ASP A 153 -2.15 -21.81 10.81
CA ASP A 153 -0.70 -22.07 10.65
C ASP A 153 -0.21 -21.98 9.19
N SER A 154 -1.11 -21.63 8.26
CA SER A 154 -0.73 -21.49 6.86
C SER A 154 -0.05 -20.16 6.59
N ASN A 155 0.85 -20.15 5.60
CA ASN A 155 1.46 -18.91 5.15
C ASN A 155 0.41 -18.04 4.45
N LEU A 156 0.53 -16.72 4.57
CA LEU A 156 -0.33 -15.76 3.89
C LEU A 156 -0.40 -16.08 2.38
N PHE A 157 -1.61 -16.16 1.82
CA PHE A 157 -1.85 -16.53 0.42
C PHE A 157 -1.35 -17.92 0.02
N TYR A 158 -1.04 -18.79 0.98
CA TYR A 158 -0.28 -20.01 0.76
C TYR A 158 1.03 -19.75 -0.01
N LEU A 159 1.66 -18.60 0.23
CA LEU A 159 2.96 -18.31 -0.36
C LEU A 159 3.99 -19.39 0.06
N PRO A 160 4.87 -19.82 -0.84
CA PRO A 160 5.91 -20.78 -0.48
C PRO A 160 6.89 -20.19 0.54
N ARG A 161 7.31 -20.98 1.53
CA ARG A 161 8.36 -20.53 2.47
C ARG A 161 9.74 -20.46 1.81
N TYR A 162 9.98 -21.40 0.89
CA TYR A 162 11.20 -21.52 0.09
C TYR A 162 10.90 -21.18 -1.37
N LEU A 163 11.84 -20.52 -2.04
CA LEU A 163 11.73 -20.17 -3.45
C LEU A 163 12.88 -20.80 -4.24
N PRO A 164 12.61 -21.31 -5.45
CA PRO A 164 13.66 -21.73 -6.35
C PRO A 164 14.45 -20.52 -6.87
N GLU A 165 15.64 -20.77 -7.42
CA GLU A 165 16.50 -19.70 -7.95
C GLU A 165 15.78 -18.85 -9.00
N ARG A 166 16.11 -17.56 -9.05
CA ARG A 166 15.60 -16.56 -10.00
C ARG A 166 14.10 -16.30 -9.91
N VAL A 167 13.45 -16.74 -8.82
CA VAL A 167 12.05 -16.42 -8.50
C VAL A 167 11.99 -15.38 -7.39
N TYR A 168 11.27 -14.30 -7.65
CA TYR A 168 11.12 -13.20 -6.71
C TYR A 168 9.67 -12.79 -6.53
N PHE A 169 9.33 -12.38 -5.31
CA PHE A 169 8.06 -11.77 -4.98
C PHE A 169 8.27 -10.32 -4.58
N LEU A 170 7.50 -9.41 -5.20
CA LEU A 170 7.43 -8.01 -4.80
C LEU A 170 6.09 -7.78 -4.10
N LEU A 171 6.11 -7.53 -2.80
CA LEU A 171 4.92 -7.39 -1.98
C LEU A 171 4.72 -5.93 -1.58
N THR A 172 3.47 -5.48 -1.49
CA THR A 172 3.13 -4.26 -0.76
C THR A 172 2.20 -4.58 0.40
N ARG A 173 2.35 -3.86 1.51
CA ARG A 173 1.44 -3.95 2.65
C ARG A 173 1.47 -2.71 3.54
N ARG A 174 0.50 -2.61 4.43
CA ARG A 174 0.53 -1.69 5.57
C ARG A 174 1.37 -2.24 6.74
N PRO A 175 1.77 -1.39 7.72
CA PRO A 175 2.45 -1.82 8.94
C PRO A 175 1.59 -2.78 9.77
N PHE A 176 2.22 -3.77 10.38
CA PHE A 176 1.66 -4.67 11.37
C PHE A 176 2.75 -5.07 12.36
N LEU A 177 2.38 -5.72 13.47
CA LEU A 177 3.34 -6.45 14.28
C LEU A 177 3.87 -7.68 13.55
N SER A 178 5.17 -7.93 13.62
CA SER A 178 5.83 -9.08 12.97
C SER A 178 5.12 -10.41 13.27
N GLU A 179 4.73 -10.62 14.53
CA GLU A 179 3.99 -11.82 14.99
C GLU A 179 2.60 -11.97 14.34
N LYS A 180 1.99 -10.86 13.93
CA LYS A 180 0.68 -10.82 13.26
C LYS A 180 0.83 -10.81 11.73
N SER A 181 2.06 -10.86 11.21
CA SER A 181 2.35 -10.80 9.79
C SER A 181 1.64 -11.89 8.99
N GLY A 182 1.62 -13.12 9.51
CA GLY A 182 1.27 -14.35 8.78
C GLY A 182 2.15 -14.67 7.57
N LEU A 183 3.18 -13.87 7.26
CA LEU A 183 4.20 -14.23 6.27
C LEU A 183 5.26 -15.10 6.95
N LEU A 184 5.36 -16.34 6.48
CA LEU A 184 6.31 -17.35 6.93
C LEU A 184 7.34 -17.55 5.81
N ILE A 185 8.49 -16.87 5.90
CA ILE A 185 9.50 -16.83 4.83
C ILE A 185 10.79 -17.46 5.34
N GLU A 186 11.33 -18.43 4.58
CA GLU A 186 12.55 -19.19 4.88
C GLU A 186 13.56 -19.10 3.71
N THR A 187 13.52 -17.97 2.97
CA THR A 187 14.41 -17.60 1.86
C THR A 187 14.86 -16.14 2.05
N PRO A 188 15.83 -15.58 1.29
CA PRO A 188 16.20 -14.17 1.45
C PRO A 188 14.99 -13.24 1.37
N ALA A 189 14.92 -12.31 2.31
CA ALA A 189 13.83 -11.35 2.41
C ALA A 189 14.37 -9.96 2.75
N GLN A 190 13.79 -8.94 2.13
CA GLN A 190 14.12 -7.55 2.40
C GLN A 190 12.84 -6.74 2.56
N ILE A 191 12.82 -5.86 3.56
CA ILE A 191 11.74 -4.92 3.81
C ILE A 191 12.28 -3.51 3.54
N LEU A 192 11.56 -2.75 2.71
CA LEU A 192 11.75 -1.32 2.57
C LEU A 192 10.53 -0.63 3.18
N ASP A 193 10.74 0.02 4.33
CA ASP A 193 9.73 0.86 4.95
C ASP A 193 9.81 2.27 4.38
N LEU A 194 8.74 2.74 3.73
CA LEU A 194 8.68 4.07 3.16
C LEU A 194 8.84 5.16 4.23
N GLU A 195 8.39 4.92 5.46
CA GLU A 195 8.47 5.91 6.55
C GLU A 195 9.92 6.20 6.97
N ALA A 196 10.86 5.28 6.68
CA ALA A 196 12.29 5.47 6.96
C ALA A 196 13.00 6.44 5.99
N TYR A 197 12.29 6.99 4.98
CA TYR A 197 12.85 7.88 3.95
C TYR A 197 12.09 9.22 3.85
N PRO A 198 11.96 9.98 4.95
CA PRO A 198 11.12 11.18 5.00
C PRO A 198 11.56 12.26 4.00
N GLU A 199 12.86 12.45 3.80
CA GLU A 199 13.40 13.46 2.87
C GLU A 199 13.14 13.09 1.40
N GLN A 200 13.37 11.82 1.03
CA GLN A 200 13.10 11.32 -0.32
C GLN A 200 11.60 11.37 -0.62
N ASN A 201 10.75 10.97 0.33
CA ASN A 201 9.30 11.07 0.19
C ASN A 201 8.85 12.52 -0.04
N ARG A 202 9.44 13.46 0.71
CA ARG A 202 9.14 14.89 0.57
C ARG A 202 9.54 15.41 -0.81
N GLN A 203 10.72 15.04 -1.28
CA GLN A 203 11.19 15.40 -2.63
C GLN A 203 10.26 14.83 -3.73
N ASP A 204 9.80 13.59 -3.59
CA ASP A 204 8.86 12.97 -4.51
C ASP A 204 7.50 13.71 -4.51
N VAL A 205 7.01 14.14 -3.33
CA VAL A 205 5.80 14.96 -3.21
C VAL A 205 5.96 16.31 -3.91
N GLU A 206 7.07 17.01 -3.66
CA GLU A 206 7.35 18.30 -4.30
C GLU A 206 7.38 18.16 -5.82
N THR A 207 8.02 17.09 -6.31
CA THR A 207 8.09 16.76 -7.74
C THR A 207 6.70 16.45 -8.31
N TYR A 208 5.86 15.72 -7.58
CA TYR A 208 4.50 15.38 -8.00
C TYR A 208 3.66 16.63 -8.19
N ILE A 209 3.68 17.55 -7.23
CA ILE A 209 2.92 18.81 -7.30
C ILE A 209 3.39 19.65 -8.49
N GLN A 210 4.71 19.81 -8.65
CA GLN A 210 5.28 20.57 -9.76
C GLN A 210 4.86 20.01 -11.11
N GLN A 211 5.01 18.69 -11.32
CA GLN A 211 4.62 18.05 -12.57
C GLN A 211 3.12 18.11 -12.83
N TYR A 212 2.29 17.96 -11.78
CA TYR A 212 0.84 18.07 -11.91
C TYR A 212 0.45 19.42 -12.50
N PHE A 213 1.03 20.50 -11.98
CA PHE A 213 0.80 21.86 -12.47
C PHE A 213 1.40 22.13 -13.86
N SER A 214 2.57 21.56 -14.17
CA SER A 214 3.15 21.67 -15.52
C SER A 214 2.29 20.99 -16.58
N ARG A 215 1.60 19.89 -16.25
CA ARG A 215 0.70 19.17 -17.18
C ARG A 215 -0.66 19.84 -17.33
N LYS A 216 -1.10 20.60 -16.31
CA LYS A 216 -2.41 21.25 -16.24
C LYS A 216 -2.31 22.77 -15.99
N PRO A 217 -1.58 23.54 -16.82
CA PRO A 217 -1.29 24.95 -16.54
C PRO A 217 -2.51 25.87 -16.63
N SER A 218 -3.55 25.49 -17.39
CA SER A 218 -4.80 26.25 -17.49
C SER A 218 -5.66 26.13 -16.23
N LEU A 219 -5.70 24.94 -15.60
CA LEU A 219 -6.56 24.65 -14.45
C LEU A 219 -6.15 25.43 -13.20
N LEU A 220 -4.86 25.73 -13.06
CA LEU A 220 -4.37 26.65 -12.03
C LEU A 220 -4.89 28.08 -12.22
N LYS A 221 -5.01 28.54 -13.47
CA LYS A 221 -5.57 29.88 -13.77
C LYS A 221 -7.08 29.90 -13.59
N GLU A 222 -7.75 28.80 -13.94
CA GLU A 222 -9.21 28.65 -13.81
C GLU A 222 -9.67 28.65 -12.35
N SER A 223 -8.85 28.15 -11.41
CA SER A 223 -9.13 28.32 -9.97
C SER A 223 -9.19 29.79 -9.54
N GLY A 224 -8.59 30.71 -10.31
CA GLY A 224 -8.44 32.11 -9.94
C GLY A 224 -7.50 32.35 -8.76
N TRP A 225 -6.91 31.31 -8.16
CA TRP A 225 -6.11 31.43 -6.93
C TRP A 225 -4.84 32.26 -7.13
N LEU A 226 -4.13 32.01 -8.23
CA LEU A 226 -2.88 32.73 -8.53
C LEU A 226 -3.12 34.22 -8.81
N THR A 227 -4.28 34.57 -9.39
CA THR A 227 -4.59 35.95 -9.81
C THR A 227 -5.38 36.72 -8.75
N ASN A 228 -6.43 36.13 -8.20
CA ASN A 228 -7.39 36.82 -7.31
C ASN A 228 -6.84 36.96 -5.89
N TYR A 229 -5.97 36.04 -5.47
CA TYR A 229 -5.37 36.01 -4.13
C TYR A 229 -3.87 36.29 -4.13
N ASN A 230 -3.27 36.60 -5.30
CA ASN A 230 -1.84 36.88 -5.47
C ASN A 230 -0.92 35.79 -4.89
N ILE A 231 -1.34 34.53 -4.98
CA ILE A 231 -0.57 33.39 -4.50
C ILE A 231 0.43 32.98 -5.58
N SER A 232 1.70 32.84 -5.22
CA SER A 232 2.69 32.30 -6.15
C SER A 232 2.56 30.77 -6.27
N GLN A 233 2.90 30.21 -7.43
CA GLN A 233 2.97 28.76 -7.60
C GLN A 233 3.91 28.10 -6.57
N ARG A 234 5.00 28.80 -6.21
CA ARG A 234 5.94 28.36 -5.18
C ARG A 234 5.27 28.24 -3.81
N GLU A 235 4.52 29.26 -3.39
CA GLU A 235 3.80 29.22 -2.11
C GLU A 235 2.76 28.11 -2.09
N LEU A 236 2.01 27.95 -3.18
CA LEU A 236 1.05 26.86 -3.32
C LEU A 236 1.73 25.49 -3.18
N CYS A 237 2.83 25.25 -3.89
CA CYS A 237 3.59 24.01 -3.78
C CYS A 237 4.09 23.77 -2.35
N GLN A 238 4.63 24.78 -1.69
CA GLN A 238 5.15 24.66 -0.32
C GLN A 238 4.04 24.30 0.67
N ARG A 239 2.89 24.98 0.61
CA ARG A 239 1.76 24.70 1.51
C ARG A 239 1.15 23.33 1.28
N LEU A 240 1.00 22.90 0.02
CA LEU A 240 0.52 21.56 -0.32
C LEU A 240 1.50 20.46 0.10
N THR A 241 2.81 20.71 -0.04
CA THR A 241 3.83 19.76 0.41
C THR A 241 3.72 19.53 1.92
N VAL A 242 3.64 20.61 2.70
CA VAL A 242 3.51 20.53 4.16
C VAL A 242 2.20 19.84 4.56
N SER A 243 1.06 20.28 4.02
CA SER A 243 -0.24 19.72 4.40
C SER A 243 -0.47 18.28 3.92
N SER A 244 0.32 17.81 2.95
CA SER A 244 0.24 16.44 2.48
C SER A 244 0.82 15.42 3.45
N GLU A 245 1.75 15.81 4.33
CA GLU A 245 2.43 14.89 5.24
C GLU A 245 2.98 13.63 4.53
N ASN A 246 3.53 13.79 3.33
CA ASN A 246 4.00 12.71 2.46
C ASN A 246 2.90 11.71 1.99
N ASN A 247 1.63 12.07 2.13
CA ASN A 247 0.47 11.26 1.77
C ASN A 247 -0.03 11.60 0.37
N PHE A 248 0.31 10.76 -0.60
CA PHE A 248 -0.07 10.92 -2.01
C PHE A 248 -1.58 10.76 -2.25
N MET A 249 -2.29 9.99 -1.42
CA MET A 249 -3.76 9.87 -1.54
C MET A 249 -4.45 11.18 -1.14
N TYR A 250 -4.06 11.78 -0.02
CA TYR A 250 -4.57 13.10 0.35
C TYR A 250 -4.25 14.11 -0.75
N LEU A 251 -2.99 14.15 -1.18
CA LEU A 251 -2.52 15.13 -2.15
C LEU A 251 -3.21 15.01 -3.51
N SER A 252 -3.41 13.79 -4.03
CA SER A 252 -4.08 13.59 -5.32
C SER A 252 -5.54 14.06 -5.26
N GLN A 253 -6.26 13.73 -4.18
CA GLN A 253 -7.66 14.16 -3.99
C GLN A 253 -7.77 15.67 -3.86
N ILE A 254 -6.86 16.32 -3.13
CA ILE A 254 -6.84 17.78 -2.97
C ILE A 254 -6.51 18.46 -4.31
N LEU A 255 -5.50 17.99 -5.04
CA LEU A 255 -5.15 18.55 -6.35
C LEU A 255 -6.29 18.41 -7.36
N ASP A 256 -6.94 17.25 -7.41
CA ASP A 256 -8.09 17.04 -8.29
C ASP A 256 -9.25 17.98 -7.91
N ALA A 257 -9.57 18.11 -6.63
CA ALA A 257 -10.60 19.02 -6.13
C ALA A 257 -10.30 20.50 -6.47
N ILE A 258 -9.05 20.93 -6.32
CA ILE A 258 -8.62 22.28 -6.72
C ILE A 258 -8.87 22.48 -8.23
N THR A 259 -8.47 21.52 -9.07
CA THR A 259 -8.66 21.66 -10.52
C THR A 259 -10.11 21.61 -10.97
N GLN A 260 -10.99 21.02 -10.18
CA GLN A 260 -12.44 20.96 -10.44
C GLN A 260 -13.19 22.17 -9.86
N GLY A 261 -12.49 23.14 -9.25
CA GLY A 261 -13.11 24.32 -8.66
C GLY A 261 -13.92 24.01 -7.39
N PHE A 262 -13.65 22.89 -6.71
CA PHE A 262 -14.34 22.49 -5.49
C PHE A 262 -14.13 23.50 -4.35
N TYR A 263 -12.93 24.10 -4.30
CA TYR A 263 -12.56 25.07 -3.28
C TYR A 263 -12.66 26.50 -3.81
N PRO A 264 -13.58 27.34 -3.29
CA PRO A 264 -13.72 28.72 -3.74
C PRO A 264 -12.56 29.62 -3.28
N GLU A 265 -11.96 29.28 -2.13
CA GLU A 265 -10.85 30.03 -1.53
C GLU A 265 -9.62 29.13 -1.33
N PRO A 266 -8.40 29.67 -1.51
CA PRO A 266 -7.16 28.91 -1.34
C PRO A 266 -6.93 28.51 0.11
N PHE A 267 -6.39 27.30 0.29
CA PHE A 267 -5.98 26.74 1.59
C PHE A 267 -7.10 26.53 2.62
N GLN A 268 -8.37 26.62 2.22
CA GLN A 268 -9.53 26.25 3.04
C GLN A 268 -9.94 24.80 2.77
N PHE A 269 -9.18 23.85 3.31
CA PHE A 269 -9.41 22.41 3.13
C PHE A 269 -10.29 21.77 4.21
N ASP A 270 -11.14 22.57 4.88
CA ASP A 270 -12.02 22.08 5.94
C ASP A 270 -13.08 21.11 5.42
N GLN A 271 -13.52 21.33 4.18
CA GLN A 271 -14.38 20.41 3.43
C GLN A 271 -13.52 19.36 2.73
N LEU A 272 -13.84 18.09 2.96
CA LEU A 272 -13.14 16.99 2.30
C LEU A 272 -13.69 16.80 0.89
N PRO A 273 -12.82 16.58 -0.12
CA PRO A 273 -13.28 16.13 -1.42
C PRO A 273 -14.00 14.78 -1.27
N PRO A 274 -15.06 14.51 -2.05
CA PRO A 274 -15.87 13.29 -1.90
C PRO A 274 -15.05 11.99 -1.93
N GLY A 275 -14.02 11.92 -2.77
CA GLY A 275 -13.15 10.73 -2.86
C GLY A 275 -12.28 10.54 -1.62
N LEU A 276 -11.81 11.62 -0.98
CA LEU A 276 -11.06 11.55 0.27
C LEU A 276 -11.96 11.19 1.45
N GLU A 277 -13.17 11.73 1.50
CA GLU A 277 -14.15 11.38 2.53
C GLU A 277 -14.56 9.91 2.44
N ALA A 278 -14.85 9.40 1.24
CA ALA A 278 -15.14 7.98 1.03
C ALA A 278 -13.96 7.09 1.47
N TYR A 279 -12.73 7.52 1.20
CA TYR A 279 -11.51 6.83 1.62
C TYR A 279 -11.39 6.75 3.15
N TYR A 280 -11.60 7.86 3.85
CA TYR A 280 -11.58 7.90 5.32
C TYR A 280 -12.74 7.14 5.94
N GLN A 281 -13.93 7.20 5.33
CA GLN A 281 -15.08 6.41 5.76
C GLN A 281 -14.80 4.90 5.68
N ASN A 282 -14.09 4.43 4.64
CA ASN A 282 -13.68 3.03 4.56
C ASN A 282 -12.75 2.63 5.71
N HIS A 283 -11.77 3.48 6.04
CA HIS A 283 -10.88 3.25 7.18
C HIS A 283 -11.64 3.23 8.50
N TRP A 284 -12.60 4.13 8.68
CA TRP A 284 -13.45 4.14 9.85
C TRP A 284 -14.23 2.85 10.03
N GLN A 285 -14.86 2.34 8.97
CA GLN A 285 -15.58 1.06 9.04
C GLN A 285 -14.65 -0.10 9.45
N ARG A 286 -13.39 -0.09 8.99
CA ARG A 286 -12.38 -1.09 9.39
C ARG A 286 -11.98 -0.96 10.86
N ILE A 287 -11.74 0.26 11.34
CA ILE A 287 -11.45 0.55 12.75
C ILE A 287 -12.61 0.09 13.63
N LYS A 288 -13.85 0.41 13.23
CA LYS A 288 -15.07 0.06 13.97
C LYS A 288 -15.32 -1.44 13.98
N GLY A 289 -15.03 -2.14 12.89
CA GLY A 289 -15.27 -3.59 12.76
C GLY A 289 -16.71 -3.96 13.11
N LYS A 290 -16.90 -4.91 14.03
CA LYS A 290 -18.23 -5.30 14.56
C LYS A 290 -18.73 -4.39 15.68
N GLY A 291 -17.93 -3.43 16.14
CA GLY A 291 -18.16 -2.57 17.28
C GLY A 291 -16.86 -2.24 18.02
N LEU A 292 -16.83 -1.08 18.68
CA LEU A 292 -15.71 -0.65 19.53
C LEU A 292 -16.03 -0.96 20.99
N SER A 293 -15.04 -1.45 21.74
CA SER A 293 -15.14 -1.49 23.21
C SER A 293 -15.10 -0.07 23.78
N SER A 294 -15.50 0.08 25.05
CA SER A 294 -15.37 1.36 25.79
C SER A 294 -13.92 1.87 25.77
N VAL A 295 -12.97 0.97 26.01
CA VAL A 295 -11.52 1.27 25.97
C VAL A 295 -11.08 1.72 24.59
N ALA A 296 -11.44 0.98 23.54
CA ALA A 296 -11.09 1.36 22.18
C ALA A 296 -11.66 2.74 21.83
N LEU A 297 -12.92 3.00 22.16
CA LEU A 297 -13.53 4.31 21.94
C LEU A 297 -12.81 5.44 22.70
N ALA A 298 -12.39 5.19 23.95
CA ALA A 298 -11.64 6.15 24.75
C ALA A 298 -10.25 6.45 24.14
N VAL A 299 -9.51 5.41 23.73
CA VAL A 299 -8.21 5.54 23.04
C VAL A 299 -8.37 6.31 21.73
N LEU A 300 -9.41 6.02 20.96
CA LEU A 300 -9.69 6.71 19.70
C LEU A 300 -9.99 8.19 19.93
N ARG A 301 -10.76 8.54 20.96
CA ARG A 301 -11.02 9.93 21.36
C ARG A 301 -9.74 10.65 21.79
N CYS A 302 -8.91 9.98 22.61
CA CYS A 302 -7.62 10.50 23.06
C CYS A 302 -6.71 10.85 21.86
N LEU A 303 -6.48 9.90 20.96
CA LEU A 303 -5.64 10.10 19.77
C LEU A 303 -6.23 11.11 18.77
N SER A 304 -7.55 11.15 18.62
CA SER A 304 -8.21 12.07 17.66
C SER A 304 -8.24 13.53 18.11
N GLN A 305 -8.15 13.77 19.42
CA GLN A 305 -8.13 15.11 20.00
C GLN A 305 -6.72 15.67 20.17
N SER A 306 -5.69 14.81 20.14
CA SER A 306 -4.30 15.25 20.32
C SER A 306 -3.66 15.75 19.03
N GLN A 307 -3.08 16.96 19.10
CA GLN A 307 -2.26 17.51 18.02
C GLN A 307 -0.84 16.93 17.99
N GLN A 308 -0.36 16.41 19.13
CA GLN A 308 0.98 15.84 19.25
C GLN A 308 0.90 14.31 19.40
N PRO A 309 1.90 13.56 18.92
CA PRO A 309 2.01 12.13 19.21
C PRO A 309 2.02 11.87 20.73
N LEU A 310 1.37 10.80 21.17
CA LEU A 310 1.25 10.43 22.58
C LEU A 310 1.95 9.11 22.84
N ASN A 311 2.69 9.00 23.94
CA ASN A 311 3.22 7.70 24.38
C ASN A 311 2.12 6.82 25.01
N ALA A 312 2.36 5.52 25.10
CA ALA A 312 1.38 4.57 25.64
C ALA A 312 1.00 4.87 27.10
N GLU A 313 1.95 5.29 27.93
CA GLU A 313 1.71 5.58 29.34
C GLU A 313 0.71 6.73 29.53
N LEU A 314 0.89 7.83 28.78
CA LEU A 314 0.00 8.98 28.81
C LEU A 314 -1.40 8.62 28.28
N ILE A 315 -1.49 7.81 27.22
CA ILE A 315 -2.79 7.34 26.74
C ILE A 315 -3.47 6.52 27.83
N ALA A 316 -2.77 5.58 28.47
CA ALA A 316 -3.32 4.73 29.54
C ALA A 316 -3.84 5.56 30.72
N GLN A 317 -3.07 6.58 31.15
CA GLN A 317 -3.51 7.53 32.18
C GLN A 317 -4.75 8.32 31.77
N MET A 318 -4.84 8.76 30.52
CA MET A 318 -6.00 9.52 30.03
C MET A 318 -7.27 8.67 29.89
N VAL A 319 -7.12 7.36 29.61
CA VAL A 319 -8.27 6.45 29.47
C VAL A 319 -8.61 5.69 30.77
N ASP A 320 -7.78 5.79 31.81
CA ASP A 320 -7.89 5.05 33.08
C ASP A 320 -7.97 3.53 32.88
N GLU A 321 -7.07 2.99 32.04
CA GLU A 321 -7.04 1.57 31.68
C GLU A 321 -5.62 0.97 31.79
N ASP A 322 -5.56 -0.35 31.91
CA ASP A 322 -4.30 -1.09 31.99
C ASP A 322 -3.52 -1.03 30.67
N GLY A 323 -2.19 -0.89 30.77
CA GLY A 323 -1.28 -0.80 29.62
C GLY A 323 -1.38 -1.99 28.65
N TYR A 324 -1.62 -3.20 29.14
CA TYR A 324 -1.78 -4.39 28.29
C TYR A 324 -3.06 -4.34 27.43
N VAL A 325 -4.15 -3.80 28.00
CA VAL A 325 -5.41 -3.62 27.25
C VAL A 325 -5.23 -2.54 26.19
N LEU A 326 -4.53 -1.46 26.53
CA LEU A 326 -4.18 -0.40 25.59
C LEU A 326 -3.30 -0.90 24.45
N GLU A 327 -2.23 -1.62 24.75
CA GLU A 327 -1.31 -2.17 23.75
C GLU A 327 -2.07 -2.99 22.71
N LYS A 328 -2.98 -3.89 23.15
CA LYS A 328 -3.82 -4.65 22.22
C LYS A 328 -4.65 -3.78 21.29
N VAL A 329 -5.18 -2.65 21.77
CA VAL A 329 -5.93 -1.70 20.93
C VAL A 329 -5.01 -1.04 19.90
N LEU A 330 -3.86 -0.52 20.35
CA LEU A 330 -2.88 0.15 19.47
C LEU A 330 -2.33 -0.81 18.41
N GLU A 331 -2.03 -2.05 18.79
CA GLU A 331 -1.57 -3.10 17.89
C GLU A 331 -2.61 -3.44 16.81
N ASN A 332 -3.89 -3.53 17.18
CA ASN A 332 -4.96 -3.83 16.24
C ASN A 332 -5.18 -2.69 15.24
N TRP A 333 -4.77 -1.48 15.60
CA TRP A 333 -4.83 -0.30 14.73
C TRP A 333 -3.49 0.09 14.13
N ARG A 334 -2.46 -0.77 14.22
CA ARG A 334 -1.11 -0.46 13.74
C ARG A 334 -1.08 0.04 12.30
N GLU A 335 -1.99 -0.44 11.46
CA GLU A 335 -2.09 -0.03 10.05
C GLU A 335 -2.62 1.41 9.85
N PHE A 336 -3.22 2.02 10.87
CA PHE A 336 -3.77 3.38 10.87
C PHE A 336 -2.96 4.35 11.76
N LEU A 337 -1.94 3.84 12.45
CA LEU A 337 -1.12 4.62 13.35
C LEU A 337 0.28 4.80 12.77
N ASN A 338 0.80 6.01 12.90
CA ASN A 338 2.22 6.27 12.84
C ASN A 338 2.82 5.95 14.22
N GLN A 339 4.04 5.39 14.21
CA GLN A 339 4.77 5.01 15.41
C GLN A 339 6.19 5.55 15.28
N GLU A 340 6.55 6.44 16.18
CA GLU A 340 7.87 7.08 16.19
C GLU A 340 8.58 6.78 17.50
N THR A 341 9.90 6.65 17.45
CA THR A 341 10.73 6.52 18.65
C THR A 341 11.33 7.89 18.96
N VAL A 342 10.94 8.47 20.09
CA VAL A 342 11.43 9.77 20.57
C VAL A 342 12.19 9.52 21.88
N GLY A 343 13.52 9.57 21.81
CA GLY A 343 14.36 9.15 22.91
C GLY A 343 14.25 7.64 23.15
N GLU A 344 13.83 7.24 24.34
CA GLU A 344 13.58 5.84 24.71
C GLU A 344 12.09 5.46 24.61
N GLU A 345 11.22 6.41 24.30
CA GLU A 345 9.78 6.21 24.27
C GLU A 345 9.25 6.00 22.86
N THR A 346 8.21 5.18 22.76
CA THR A 346 7.41 5.06 21.54
C THR A 346 6.19 5.94 21.65
N VAL A 347 5.98 6.80 20.65
CA VAL A 347 4.81 7.67 20.53
C VAL A 347 3.94 7.29 19.35
N TYR A 348 2.63 7.53 19.49
CA TYR A 348 1.60 7.14 18.55
C TYR A 348 0.79 8.36 18.10
N SER A 349 0.50 8.40 16.80
CA SER A 349 -0.43 9.33 16.18
C SER A 349 -1.15 8.63 15.03
N PHE A 350 -2.24 9.21 14.51
CA PHE A 350 -2.80 8.69 13.27
C PHE A 350 -1.88 8.97 12.08
N TYR A 351 -1.94 8.12 11.06
CA TYR A 351 -1.09 8.21 9.88
C TYR A 351 -1.17 9.53 9.09
N HIS A 352 -2.20 10.35 9.34
CA HIS A 352 -2.38 11.66 8.69
C HIS A 352 -3.26 12.58 9.56
N SER A 353 -2.88 13.83 9.72
CA SER A 353 -3.60 14.82 10.54
C SER A 353 -5.03 15.07 10.06
N ASN A 354 -5.26 15.15 8.75
CA ASN A 354 -6.61 15.35 8.21
C ASN A 354 -7.53 14.14 8.49
N PHE A 355 -6.99 12.92 8.56
CA PHE A 355 -7.76 11.74 8.99
C PHE A 355 -8.10 11.79 10.48
N ARG A 356 -7.14 12.21 11.33
CA ARG A 356 -7.37 12.47 12.75
C ARG A 356 -8.49 13.49 12.96
N ASP A 357 -8.43 14.63 12.27
CA ASP A 357 -9.39 15.71 12.42
C ASP A 357 -10.78 15.28 11.96
N TRP A 358 -10.86 14.53 10.85
CA TRP A 358 -12.11 13.94 10.40
C TRP A 358 -12.67 12.94 11.42
N LEU A 359 -11.85 12.05 11.98
CA LEU A 359 -12.27 11.12 13.05
C LEU A 359 -12.81 11.86 14.28
N SER A 360 -12.13 12.93 14.72
CA SER A 360 -12.57 13.76 15.85
C SER A 360 -13.99 14.31 15.63
N ARG A 361 -14.29 14.80 14.42
CA ARG A 361 -15.65 15.25 14.05
C ARG A 361 -16.65 14.09 14.07
N GLN A 362 -16.30 12.94 13.48
CA GLN A 362 -17.19 11.77 13.47
C GLN A 362 -17.55 11.29 14.88
N LEU A 363 -16.59 11.33 15.82
CA LEU A 363 -16.79 10.89 17.20
C LEU A 363 -17.58 11.88 18.06
N ASN A 364 -17.62 13.15 17.69
CA ASN A 364 -18.45 14.16 18.34
C ASN A 364 -19.90 14.14 17.84
N LEU A 365 -20.15 13.54 16.67
CA LEU A 365 -21.49 13.37 16.08
C LEU A 365 -22.18 12.05 16.52
N SER A 366 -21.42 11.11 17.08
CA SER A 366 -21.87 9.78 17.55
C SER A 366 -21.98 9.72 19.07
#